data_AF-K7FMT9-F1
#
_entry.id   AF-K7FMT9-F1
#
_cell.length_a   1.000
_cell.length_b   1.000
_cell.length_c   1.000
_cell.angle_alpha   90.00
_cell.angle_beta   90.00
_cell.angle_gamma   90.00
#
_symmetry.space_group_name_H-M   'P 1'
#
loop_
_entity.id
_entity.type
_entity.pdbx_description
1 polymer ?
#
loop_
_entity_poly.entity_id
_entity_poly.type
_entity_poly.pdbx_seq_one_letter_code
_entity_poly.pdbx_strand_id
1 'polypeptide(L)'
;KKTVWNWVAYMEEERMPAAHVKLFKEYQSFPQSRNGFKVGMKLEGLDPAHPSLFCVLTIAEVQGYRMRLHFDGYSEYYDFWVNADSPDIHPVGWCEKTGHKLLSPKGYKEGEFNWALYLKNCKAQAAPKNLFKTFSTPVTPSGFRVGMKLEAVDKKNPSLMCVATITDMLDNRLLIHFDNWNENYDYWCDASSPYIRPVGYCQETGTLLTTPPEYKDSKSFSWEKYLEETSSQAAPARAFKLRPAHGFQVNTKLEAVDKRNPMLIRVATIAEKDDHRIKIHFDGWDHSYDFWVDADSPDLHPVGWCAKTGHALQLPLGAADMMGVAGQGCPTPGCQGIGHVRGYRYGTHYTKCTLLHFGHCNFTLHMRLVGCPYSEANLNRESSLHDRLSGERPSPNTGVQKSKRPVMPAPFVGPPPRLRRPSKEEDTEFTLQQALHQSVFMPSLSSSPTHRLHLCWEQHCRLLPEVSGLTARSVAKWTVEEVANFVQRLPGCKEQASVFREEQIDGEAFLLLNQADIVKILSIKLGPALKIYNAILMFKSAEED
;
A
#
# COMPACT_ATOMS: atom_id res chain seq x y z
N LYS A 1 -31.02 -21.33 -15.42
CA LYS A 1 -31.48 -20.40 -14.35
C LYS A 1 -30.22 -19.96 -13.60
N LYS A 2 -29.95 -18.66 -13.42
CA LYS A 2 -28.81 -18.25 -12.59
C LYS A 2 -29.07 -18.70 -11.15
N THR A 3 -28.20 -19.54 -10.61
CA THR A 3 -28.18 -19.89 -9.19
C THR A 3 -27.87 -18.64 -8.39
N VAL A 4 -28.77 -18.27 -7.48
CA VAL A 4 -28.51 -17.18 -6.53
C VAL A 4 -27.65 -17.76 -5.43
N TRP A 5 -26.53 -17.10 -5.11
CA TRP A 5 -25.65 -17.52 -4.02
C TRP A 5 -26.42 -17.69 -2.70
N ASN A 6 -26.15 -18.81 -2.02
CA ASN A 6 -26.75 -19.12 -0.73
C ASN A 6 -25.70 -19.74 0.18
N TRP A 7 -25.41 -19.05 1.29
CA TRP A 7 -24.50 -19.52 2.34
C TRP A 7 -24.85 -20.91 2.87
N VAL A 8 -26.14 -21.25 2.99
CA VAL A 8 -26.56 -22.57 3.50
C VAL A 8 -26.12 -23.69 2.55
N ALA A 9 -26.47 -23.57 1.27
CA ALA A 9 -26.09 -24.54 0.26
C ALA A 9 -24.56 -24.67 0.12
N TYR A 10 -23.84 -23.54 0.19
CA TYR A 10 -22.38 -23.55 0.11
C TYR A 10 -21.72 -24.26 1.32
N MET A 11 -22.22 -24.05 2.54
CA MET A 11 -21.72 -24.76 3.72
C MET A 11 -22.06 -26.25 3.71
N GLU A 12 -23.19 -26.64 3.12
CA GLU A 12 -23.58 -28.05 2.91
C GLU A 12 -22.67 -28.74 1.86
N GLU A 13 -22.35 -28.05 0.77
CA GLU A 13 -21.45 -28.51 -0.30
C GLU A 13 -20.01 -28.69 0.20
N GLU A 14 -19.44 -27.65 0.83
CA GLU A 14 -18.08 -27.64 1.40
C GLU A 14 -17.94 -28.47 2.68
N ARG A 15 -19.07 -28.85 3.32
CA ARG A 15 -19.13 -29.53 4.62
C ARG A 15 -18.42 -28.78 5.76
N MET A 16 -18.37 -27.44 5.67
CA MET A 16 -17.77 -26.56 6.67
C MET A 16 -18.82 -25.63 7.28
N PRO A 17 -19.07 -25.67 8.59
CA PRO A 17 -20.10 -24.87 9.23
C PRO A 17 -19.65 -23.41 9.43
N ALA A 18 -20.62 -22.51 9.65
CA ALA A 18 -20.33 -21.13 10.05
C ALA A 18 -19.65 -21.07 11.44
N ALA A 19 -18.71 -20.14 11.60
CA ALA A 19 -18.19 -19.77 12.91
C ALA A 19 -19.32 -19.26 13.81
N HIS A 20 -19.41 -19.78 15.04
CA HIS A 20 -20.55 -19.55 15.90
C HIS A 20 -20.64 -18.08 16.36
N VAL A 21 -21.78 -17.41 16.14
CA VAL A 21 -21.97 -15.95 16.33
C VAL A 21 -21.52 -15.44 17.72
N LYS A 22 -21.72 -16.21 18.80
CA LYS A 22 -21.26 -15.87 20.16
C LYS A 22 -19.73 -15.73 20.33
N LEU A 23 -18.93 -16.15 19.36
CA LEU A 23 -17.47 -16.00 19.39
C LEU A 23 -17.02 -14.58 18.97
N PHE A 24 -17.85 -13.90 18.18
CA PHE A 24 -17.63 -12.53 17.73
C PHE A 24 -18.01 -11.53 18.82
N LYS A 25 -17.23 -10.45 18.94
CA LYS A 25 -17.54 -9.29 19.79
C LYS A 25 -18.75 -8.52 19.25
N GLU A 26 -19.31 -7.64 20.07
CA GLU A 26 -20.50 -6.84 19.71
C GLU A 26 -20.30 -6.05 18.40
N TYR A 27 -19.15 -5.38 18.24
CA TYR A 27 -18.78 -4.58 17.07
C TYR A 27 -18.38 -5.40 15.83
N GLN A 28 -18.10 -6.70 16.00
CA GLN A 28 -17.89 -7.65 14.89
C GLN A 28 -19.22 -8.25 14.40
N SER A 29 -20.21 -8.35 15.31
CA SER A 29 -21.49 -9.00 15.08
C SER A 29 -22.47 -8.11 14.27
N PHE A 30 -23.72 -8.56 14.18
CA PHE A 30 -24.77 -7.82 13.47
C PHE A 30 -25.09 -6.50 14.20
N PRO A 31 -24.96 -5.33 13.55
CA PRO A 31 -25.21 -4.05 14.20
C PRO A 31 -26.70 -3.86 14.52
N GLN A 32 -26.99 -3.21 15.65
CA GLN A 32 -28.35 -2.94 16.11
C GLN A 32 -29.00 -1.75 15.36
N SER A 33 -28.18 -0.77 14.96
CA SER A 33 -28.59 0.42 14.21
C SER A 33 -28.22 0.30 12.73
N ARG A 34 -28.85 1.14 11.90
CA ARG A 34 -28.41 1.34 10.52
C ARG A 34 -27.30 2.39 10.47
N ASN A 35 -26.43 2.29 9.48
CA ASN A 35 -25.48 3.35 9.16
C ASN A 35 -26.23 4.61 8.73
N GLY A 36 -26.12 5.68 9.52
CA GLY A 36 -26.74 6.98 9.27
C GLY A 36 -25.79 8.03 8.66
N PHE A 37 -24.52 7.69 8.50
CA PHE A 37 -23.50 8.57 7.91
C PHE A 37 -23.76 8.75 6.40
N LYS A 38 -23.32 9.88 5.85
CA LYS A 38 -23.53 10.24 4.45
C LYS A 38 -22.26 10.83 3.85
N VAL A 39 -22.05 10.59 2.56
CA VAL A 39 -20.95 11.17 1.78
C VAL A 39 -20.96 12.71 1.91
N GLY A 40 -19.79 13.29 2.13
CA GLY A 40 -19.59 14.73 2.36
C GLY A 40 -19.81 15.20 3.80
N MET A 41 -20.24 14.34 4.72
CA MET A 41 -20.19 14.66 6.15
C MET A 41 -18.74 14.70 6.66
N LYS A 42 -18.44 15.63 7.56
CA LYS A 42 -17.13 15.79 8.20
C LYS A 42 -17.13 15.36 9.66
N LEU A 43 -16.02 14.81 10.13
CA LEU A 43 -15.80 14.31 11.48
C LEU A 43 -14.33 14.41 11.90
N GLU A 44 -14.05 14.08 13.15
CA GLU A 44 -12.70 13.91 13.70
C GLU A 44 -12.41 12.42 13.81
N GLY A 45 -11.18 11.98 13.63
CA GLY A 45 -10.81 10.58 13.85
C GLY A 45 -9.32 10.33 13.86
N LEU A 46 -8.91 9.20 14.41
CA LEU A 46 -7.50 8.81 14.49
C LEU A 46 -6.93 8.47 13.10
N ASP A 47 -5.66 8.79 12.90
CA ASP A 47 -4.88 8.31 11.75
C ASP A 47 -4.45 6.85 12.02
N PRO A 48 -4.87 5.85 11.22
CA PRO A 48 -4.48 4.46 11.43
C PRO A 48 -2.97 4.19 11.30
N ALA A 49 -2.22 5.07 10.63
CA ALA A 49 -0.77 5.00 10.51
C ALA A 49 -0.03 5.78 11.61
N HIS A 50 -0.72 6.72 12.28
CA HIS A 50 -0.19 7.55 13.37
C HIS A 50 -1.20 7.61 14.51
N PRO A 51 -1.29 6.56 15.35
CA PRO A 51 -2.39 6.43 16.32
C PRO A 51 -2.41 7.49 17.44
N SER A 52 -1.38 8.32 17.54
CA SER A 52 -1.30 9.53 18.38
C SER A 52 -2.06 10.74 17.80
N LEU A 53 -2.44 10.73 16.52
CA LEU A 53 -2.93 11.90 15.79
C LEU A 53 -4.42 11.84 15.44
N PHE A 54 -5.18 12.80 15.95
CA PHE A 54 -6.55 13.07 15.49
C PHE A 54 -6.51 13.98 14.27
N CYS A 55 -7.27 13.64 13.24
CA CYS A 55 -7.31 14.37 11.97
C CYS A 55 -8.74 14.82 11.61
N VAL A 56 -8.83 15.87 10.80
CA VAL A 56 -10.07 16.27 10.11
C VAL A 56 -10.32 15.32 8.95
N LEU A 57 -11.47 14.64 8.97
CA LEU A 57 -11.85 13.63 7.99
C LEU A 57 -13.18 13.95 7.31
N THR A 58 -13.29 13.60 6.02
CA THR A 58 -14.55 13.59 5.26
C THR A 58 -14.97 12.16 4.93
N ILE A 59 -16.26 11.86 5.03
CA ILE A 59 -16.82 10.60 4.53
C ILE A 59 -16.87 10.66 3.01
N ALA A 60 -15.99 9.92 2.35
CA ALA A 60 -15.89 9.85 0.90
C ALA A 60 -16.84 8.80 0.29
N GLU A 61 -17.16 7.74 1.03
CA GLU A 61 -18.01 6.65 0.56
C GLU A 61 -18.74 5.97 1.72
N VAL A 62 -19.90 5.37 1.43
CA VAL A 62 -20.68 4.58 2.39
C VAL A 62 -21.14 3.29 1.70
N GLN A 63 -20.77 2.14 2.27
CA GLN A 63 -21.10 0.82 1.74
C GLN A 63 -21.61 -0.08 2.87
N GLY A 64 -22.92 -0.35 2.88
CA GLY A 64 -23.57 -1.07 3.98
C GLY A 64 -23.31 -0.39 5.34
N TYR A 65 -22.72 -1.12 6.28
CA TYR A 65 -22.34 -0.60 7.60
C TYR A 65 -20.92 0.00 7.67
N ARG A 66 -20.22 0.12 6.54
CA ARG A 66 -18.85 0.64 6.45
C ARG A 66 -18.82 1.99 5.76
N MET A 67 -17.82 2.80 6.09
CA MET A 67 -17.56 4.09 5.45
C MET A 67 -16.08 4.23 5.10
N ARG A 68 -15.80 4.90 3.99
CA ARG A 68 -14.45 5.33 3.62
C ARG A 68 -14.23 6.75 4.09
N LEU A 69 -13.15 6.97 4.84
CA LEU A 69 -12.75 8.26 5.38
C LEU A 69 -11.56 8.81 4.60
N HIS A 70 -11.61 10.11 4.33
CA HIS A 70 -10.62 10.86 3.57
C HIS A 70 -9.97 11.93 4.45
N PHE A 71 -8.64 12.03 4.40
CA PHE A 71 -7.88 13.08 5.09
C PHE A 71 -7.96 14.41 4.32
N ASP A 72 -8.62 15.40 4.90
CA ASP A 72 -8.94 16.65 4.21
C ASP A 72 -7.69 17.40 3.69
N GLY A 73 -7.64 17.60 2.38
CA GLY A 73 -6.53 18.29 1.68
C GLY A 73 -5.34 17.40 1.34
N TYR A 74 -5.40 16.10 1.65
CA TYR A 74 -4.37 15.11 1.28
C TYR A 74 -4.82 14.29 0.06
N SER A 75 -3.97 13.35 -0.36
CA SER A 75 -4.33 12.42 -1.45
C SER A 75 -5.36 11.40 -0.97
N GLU A 76 -6.33 11.06 -1.82
CA GLU A 76 -7.26 9.93 -1.64
C GLU A 76 -6.56 8.56 -1.53
N TYR A 77 -5.24 8.52 -1.73
CA TYR A 77 -4.40 7.36 -1.48
C TYR A 77 -4.36 6.95 0.00
N TYR A 78 -4.49 7.92 0.90
CA TYR A 78 -4.46 7.69 2.35
C TYR A 78 -5.85 7.37 2.93
N ASP A 79 -6.89 7.28 2.09
CA ASP A 79 -8.22 6.95 2.57
C ASP A 79 -8.25 5.55 3.20
N PHE A 80 -9.08 5.39 4.23
CA PHE A 80 -9.21 4.12 4.96
C PHE A 80 -10.69 3.81 5.25
N TRP A 81 -10.98 2.53 5.52
CA TRP A 81 -12.34 2.08 5.81
C TRP A 81 -12.51 1.82 7.31
N VAL A 82 -13.69 2.17 7.84
CA VAL A 82 -14.11 1.82 9.21
C VAL A 82 -15.58 1.39 9.23
N ASN A 83 -15.96 0.63 10.25
CA ASN A 83 -17.37 0.37 10.57
C ASN A 83 -18.03 1.62 11.15
N ALA A 84 -19.34 1.76 10.99
CA ALA A 84 -20.11 2.92 11.46
C ALA A 84 -20.12 3.08 12.99
N ASP A 85 -19.74 2.05 13.75
CA ASP A 85 -19.59 2.09 15.21
C ASP A 85 -18.13 2.02 15.70
N SER A 86 -17.17 2.35 14.82
CA SER A 86 -15.75 2.43 15.20
C SER A 86 -15.53 3.36 16.40
N PRO A 87 -14.67 2.97 17.37
CA PRO A 87 -14.27 3.82 18.49
C PRO A 87 -13.27 4.92 18.11
N ASP A 88 -12.77 4.90 16.87
CA ASP A 88 -11.68 5.76 16.38
C ASP A 88 -12.19 7.01 15.64
N ILE A 89 -13.51 7.21 15.63
CA ILE A 89 -14.19 8.35 15.02
C ILE A 89 -15.01 9.12 16.06
N HIS A 90 -15.00 10.44 15.93
CA HIS A 90 -15.58 11.37 16.89
C HIS A 90 -16.30 12.52 16.18
N PRO A 91 -17.37 13.08 16.79
CA PRO A 91 -18.05 14.22 16.21
C PRO A 91 -17.18 15.48 16.23
N VAL A 92 -17.43 16.38 15.29
CA VAL A 92 -16.83 17.72 15.24
C VAL A 92 -16.87 18.43 16.60
N GLY A 93 -15.70 18.94 17.02
CA GLY A 93 -15.47 19.59 18.31
C GLY A 93 -15.25 18.62 19.47
N TRP A 94 -14.88 17.36 19.22
CA TRP A 94 -14.58 16.40 20.28
C TRP A 94 -13.18 16.66 20.85
N CYS A 95 -12.15 16.82 20.00
CA CYS A 95 -10.77 17.06 20.41
C CYS A 95 -10.65 18.32 21.29
N GLU A 96 -11.29 19.42 20.89
CA GLU A 96 -11.36 20.66 21.68
C GLU A 96 -12.02 20.44 23.05
N LYS A 97 -13.09 19.63 23.11
CA LYS A 97 -13.80 19.31 24.36
C LYS A 97 -12.99 18.40 25.28
N THR A 98 -12.20 17.47 24.73
CA THR A 98 -11.43 16.48 25.49
C THR A 98 -9.98 16.86 25.74
N GLY A 99 -9.50 17.95 25.13
CA GLY A 99 -8.12 18.45 25.28
C GLY A 99 -7.10 17.81 24.33
N HIS A 100 -7.53 17.00 23.35
CA HIS A 100 -6.63 16.37 22.38
C HIS A 100 -6.28 17.35 21.24
N LYS A 101 -5.08 17.20 20.66
CA LYS A 101 -4.63 18.01 19.54
C LYS A 101 -5.23 17.50 18.23
N LEU A 102 -6.03 18.35 17.58
CA LEU A 102 -6.55 18.10 16.23
C LEU A 102 -5.55 18.59 15.18
N LEU A 103 -5.09 17.68 14.31
CA LEU A 103 -4.33 18.01 13.11
C LEU A 103 -5.25 18.65 12.06
N SER A 104 -4.97 19.90 11.72
CA SER A 104 -5.72 20.66 10.73
C SER A 104 -5.54 20.12 9.30
N PRO A 105 -6.47 20.38 8.38
CA PRO A 105 -6.34 20.02 6.96
C PRO A 105 -5.09 20.59 6.32
N LYS A 106 -4.60 19.96 5.25
CA LYS A 106 -3.39 20.39 4.55
C LYS A 106 -3.52 21.86 4.10
N GLY A 107 -2.54 22.69 4.48
CA GLY A 107 -2.45 24.10 4.10
C GLY A 107 -3.01 25.09 5.12
N TYR A 108 -3.63 24.63 6.22
CA TYR A 108 -3.92 25.46 7.39
C TYR A 108 -2.69 25.53 8.30
N LYS A 109 -2.42 26.68 8.91
CA LYS A 109 -1.40 26.76 9.97
C LYS A 109 -1.99 26.40 11.33
N GLU A 110 -1.12 26.05 12.27
CA GLU A 110 -1.49 25.79 13.66
C GLU A 110 -2.20 27.02 14.27
N GLY A 111 -3.34 26.78 14.92
CA GLY A 111 -4.21 27.82 15.49
C GLY A 111 -5.13 28.55 14.50
N GLU A 112 -4.96 28.42 13.18
CA GLU A 112 -5.84 29.07 12.18
C GLU A 112 -7.13 28.27 11.89
N PHE A 113 -7.18 26.98 12.24
CA PHE A 113 -8.31 26.11 11.93
C PHE A 113 -9.51 26.37 12.87
N ASN A 114 -10.68 26.64 12.29
CA ASN A 114 -11.94 26.77 13.01
C ASN A 114 -13.05 25.99 12.30
N TRP A 115 -13.69 25.06 13.01
CA TRP A 115 -14.73 24.18 12.45
C TRP A 115 -15.93 24.91 11.83
N ALA A 116 -16.43 25.99 12.45
CA ALA A 116 -17.59 26.70 11.96
C ALA A 116 -17.30 27.43 10.64
N LEU A 117 -16.13 28.07 10.54
CA LEU A 117 -15.66 28.68 9.30
C LEU A 117 -15.34 27.61 8.23
N TYR A 118 -14.70 26.50 8.62
CA TYR A 118 -14.32 25.43 7.72
C TYR A 118 -15.53 24.76 7.06
N LEU A 119 -16.54 24.37 7.86
CA LEU A 119 -17.80 23.79 7.36
C LEU A 119 -18.51 24.74 6.37
N LYS A 120 -18.56 26.03 6.70
CA LYS A 120 -19.13 27.08 5.83
C LYS A 120 -18.37 27.20 4.50
N ASN A 121 -17.04 27.23 4.54
CA ASN A 121 -16.19 27.35 3.35
C ASN A 121 -16.29 26.11 2.45
N CYS A 122 -16.32 24.90 3.04
CA CYS A 122 -16.50 23.65 2.31
C CYS A 122 -17.95 23.39 1.84
N LYS A 123 -18.93 24.20 2.28
CA LYS A 123 -20.38 23.95 2.11
C LYS A 123 -20.79 22.56 2.60
N ALA A 124 -20.13 22.08 3.66
CA ALA A 124 -20.26 20.73 4.20
C ALA A 124 -21.01 20.74 5.54
N GLN A 125 -21.44 19.55 5.99
CA GLN A 125 -22.10 19.36 7.29
C GLN A 125 -21.24 18.50 8.21
N ALA A 126 -21.22 18.81 9.50
CA ALA A 126 -20.67 17.89 10.50
C ALA A 126 -21.55 16.63 10.58
N ALA A 127 -20.94 15.47 10.78
CA ALA A 127 -21.68 14.26 11.10
C ALA A 127 -22.45 14.44 12.43
N PRO A 128 -23.77 14.16 12.49
CA PRO A 128 -24.56 14.32 13.70
C PRO A 128 -24.04 13.48 14.88
N LYS A 129 -23.99 14.08 16.09
CA LYS A 129 -23.41 13.46 17.30
C LYS A 129 -24.07 12.13 17.69
N ASN A 130 -25.33 11.92 17.35
CA ASN A 130 -26.09 10.69 17.62
C ASN A 130 -25.74 9.51 16.70
N LEU A 131 -24.88 9.70 15.69
CA LEU A 131 -24.37 8.60 14.85
C LEU A 131 -23.17 7.89 15.46
N PHE A 132 -22.45 8.55 16.37
CA PHE A 132 -21.24 8.02 16.99
C PHE A 132 -21.58 7.11 18.16
N LYS A 133 -20.96 5.92 18.21
CA LYS A 133 -21.13 5.01 19.35
C LYS A 133 -20.55 5.66 20.60
N THR A 134 -21.39 5.82 21.62
CA THR A 134 -20.95 6.30 22.94
C THR A 134 -20.56 5.09 23.76
N PHE A 135 -19.30 5.00 24.14
CA PHE A 135 -18.80 3.92 25.00
C PHE A 135 -19.08 4.29 26.46
N SER A 136 -19.61 3.35 27.23
CA SER A 136 -19.81 3.55 28.67
C SER A 136 -18.47 3.48 29.38
N THR A 137 -18.06 4.58 30.01
CA THR A 137 -16.92 4.58 30.92
C THR A 137 -17.25 3.65 32.10
N PRO A 138 -16.45 2.62 32.38
CA PRO A 138 -16.72 1.68 33.46
C PRO A 138 -16.53 2.40 34.79
N VAL A 139 -17.44 2.12 35.73
CA VAL A 139 -17.45 2.75 37.07
C VAL A 139 -16.15 2.48 37.84
N THR A 140 -15.44 1.39 37.52
CA THR A 140 -14.17 1.00 38.14
C THR A 140 -12.97 1.54 37.36
N PRO A 141 -12.10 2.36 37.96
CA PRO A 141 -10.86 2.82 37.33
C PRO A 141 -9.98 1.65 36.87
N SER A 142 -9.46 1.72 35.65
CA SER A 142 -8.65 0.66 35.03
C SER A 142 -7.36 0.33 35.80
N GLY A 143 -6.83 1.30 36.56
CA GLY A 143 -5.56 1.21 37.28
C GLY A 143 -4.37 1.75 36.47
N PHE A 144 -4.51 1.88 35.16
CA PHE A 144 -3.54 2.50 34.26
C PHE A 144 -3.59 4.03 34.32
N ARG A 145 -2.47 4.68 33.98
CA ARG A 145 -2.32 6.14 33.82
C ARG A 145 -1.32 6.40 32.70
N VAL A 146 -1.46 7.55 32.03
CA VAL A 146 -0.43 8.10 31.14
C VAL A 146 0.89 8.26 31.91
N GLY A 147 2.01 7.93 31.26
CA GLY A 147 3.36 7.89 31.84
C GLY A 147 3.70 6.59 32.58
N MET A 148 2.78 5.63 32.72
CA MET A 148 3.11 4.31 33.25
C MET A 148 3.84 3.46 32.21
N LYS A 149 4.87 2.71 32.65
CA LYS A 149 5.65 1.80 31.81
C LYS A 149 5.21 0.34 31.95
N LEU A 150 5.38 -0.42 30.88
CA LEU A 150 5.00 -1.83 30.76
C LEU A 150 5.86 -2.55 29.71
N GLU A 151 5.65 -3.86 29.58
CA GLU A 151 6.25 -4.67 28.52
C GLU A 151 5.21 -4.90 27.41
N ALA A 152 5.57 -4.65 26.15
CA ALA A 152 4.64 -4.75 25.02
C ALA A 152 5.23 -5.50 23.83
N VAL A 153 4.39 -6.26 23.13
CA VAL A 153 4.75 -6.93 21.86
C VAL A 153 4.67 -5.92 20.73
N ASP A 154 5.72 -5.81 19.91
CA ASP A 154 5.67 -5.08 18.64
C ASP A 154 4.76 -5.84 17.66
N LYS A 155 3.65 -5.23 17.24
CA LYS A 155 2.72 -5.85 16.28
C LYS A 155 3.32 -6.03 14.88
N LYS A 156 4.34 -5.26 14.50
CA LYS A 156 5.08 -5.42 13.23
C LYS A 156 6.13 -6.52 13.31
N ASN A 157 6.71 -6.74 14.50
CA ASN A 157 7.66 -7.82 14.77
C ASN A 157 7.21 -8.66 16.00
N PRO A 158 6.19 -9.53 15.88
CA PRO A 158 5.57 -10.21 17.04
C PRO A 158 6.47 -11.14 17.86
N SER A 159 7.73 -11.35 17.44
CA SER A 159 8.77 -12.03 18.23
C SER A 159 9.46 -11.14 19.26
N LEU A 160 9.25 -9.81 19.21
CA LEU A 160 9.85 -8.85 20.13
C LEU A 160 8.85 -8.45 21.22
N MET A 161 9.21 -8.73 22.47
CA MET A 161 8.66 -8.02 23.63
C MET A 161 9.61 -6.84 23.94
N CYS A 162 9.08 -5.66 24.18
CA CYS A 162 9.84 -4.42 24.28
C CYS A 162 9.43 -3.59 25.50
N VAL A 163 10.33 -2.72 25.95
CA VAL A 163 10.04 -1.63 26.91
C VAL A 163 9.11 -0.62 26.25
N ALA A 164 7.99 -0.30 26.92
CA ALA A 164 6.97 0.59 26.39
C ALA A 164 6.32 1.46 27.48
N THR A 165 5.70 2.56 27.06
CA THR A 165 5.01 3.56 27.90
C THR A 165 3.57 3.77 27.42
N ILE A 166 2.65 4.01 28.35
CA ILE A 166 1.30 4.50 28.04
C ILE A 166 1.39 6.01 27.79
N THR A 167 1.32 6.43 26.54
CA THR A 167 1.44 7.85 26.13
C THR A 167 0.12 8.60 26.12
N ASP A 168 -0.99 7.90 25.89
CA ASP A 168 -2.34 8.48 25.90
C ASP A 168 -3.40 7.46 26.37
N MET A 169 -4.59 7.95 26.73
CA MET A 169 -5.72 7.14 27.19
C MET A 169 -7.06 7.67 26.66
N LEU A 170 -7.74 6.85 25.86
CA LEU A 170 -9.05 7.15 25.26
C LEU A 170 -10.10 6.15 25.77
N ASP A 171 -11.00 6.65 26.60
CA ASP A 171 -11.97 5.85 27.39
C ASP A 171 -11.27 4.75 28.21
N ASN A 172 -11.31 3.50 27.73
CA ASN A 172 -10.66 2.33 28.34
C ASN A 172 -9.40 1.88 27.60
N ARG A 173 -9.06 2.54 26.50
CA ARG A 173 -7.97 2.18 25.61
C ARG A 173 -6.72 2.94 26.01
N LEU A 174 -5.59 2.28 25.85
CA LEU A 174 -4.24 2.73 26.17
C LEU A 174 -3.52 2.86 24.84
N LEU A 175 -2.91 4.01 24.58
CA LEU A 175 -1.94 4.16 23.50
C LEU A 175 -0.60 3.63 24.01
N ILE A 176 -0.14 2.55 23.41
CA ILE A 176 1.13 1.91 23.75
C ILE A 176 2.20 2.46 22.82
N HIS A 177 3.20 3.12 23.39
CA HIS A 177 4.36 3.66 22.70
C HIS A 177 5.62 2.89 23.07
N PHE A 178 6.52 2.66 22.10
CA PHE A 178 7.79 1.99 22.34
C PHE A 178 8.91 2.99 22.62
N ASP A 179 9.51 2.91 23.81
CA ASP A 179 10.42 3.93 24.32
C ASP A 179 11.65 4.12 23.41
N ASN A 180 11.88 5.33 22.91
CA ASN A 180 12.89 5.71 21.90
C ASN A 180 12.67 5.11 20.48
N TRP A 181 11.47 4.63 20.14
CA TRP A 181 11.10 4.27 18.77
C TRP A 181 10.29 5.39 18.10
N ASN A 182 9.96 5.20 16.82
CA ASN A 182 9.05 6.08 16.09
C ASN A 182 7.59 5.78 16.48
N GLU A 183 6.74 6.81 16.57
CA GLU A 183 5.29 6.69 16.87
C GLU A 183 4.53 5.77 15.90
N ASN A 184 5.07 5.49 14.71
CA ASN A 184 4.44 4.56 13.76
C ASN A 184 4.38 3.10 14.23
N TYR A 185 5.09 2.73 15.32
CA TYR A 185 4.96 1.43 15.98
C TYR A 185 3.86 1.40 17.03
N ASP A 186 3.36 2.57 17.44
CA ASP A 186 2.37 2.68 18.51
C ASP A 186 1.05 2.02 18.13
N TYR A 187 0.30 1.55 19.14
CA TYR A 187 -1.05 1.03 18.91
C TYR A 187 -1.98 1.23 20.10
N TRP A 188 -3.26 1.38 19.80
CA TRP A 188 -4.31 1.35 20.82
C TRP A 188 -4.64 -0.09 21.24
N CYS A 189 -4.72 -0.35 22.54
CA CYS A 189 -5.28 -1.60 23.06
C CYS A 189 -6.00 -1.39 24.40
N ASP A 190 -6.79 -2.36 24.85
CA ASP A 190 -7.43 -2.32 26.17
C ASP A 190 -6.64 -3.15 27.22
N ALA A 191 -7.05 -3.05 28.48
CA ALA A 191 -6.47 -3.77 29.62
C ALA A 191 -6.44 -5.31 29.48
N SER A 192 -7.24 -5.89 28.59
CA SER A 192 -7.27 -7.33 28.29
C SER A 192 -6.41 -7.76 27.11
N SER A 193 -5.72 -6.82 26.46
CA SER A 193 -4.88 -7.08 25.30
C SER A 193 -3.83 -8.17 25.57
N PRO A 194 -3.69 -9.17 24.68
CA PRO A 194 -2.69 -10.21 24.85
C PRO A 194 -1.26 -9.72 24.56
N TYR A 195 -1.12 -8.49 24.06
CA TYR A 195 0.15 -7.90 23.64
C TYR A 195 0.83 -7.04 24.71
N ILE A 196 0.20 -6.78 25.87
CA ILE A 196 0.80 -6.02 26.97
C ILE A 196 0.97 -6.88 28.23
N ARG A 197 2.04 -6.65 28.98
CA ARG A 197 2.42 -7.36 30.21
C ARG A 197 2.96 -6.40 31.26
N PRO A 198 2.81 -6.71 32.57
CA PRO A 198 3.43 -5.92 33.61
C PRO A 198 4.96 -5.98 33.49
N VAL A 199 5.61 -4.92 33.99
CA VAL A 199 7.06 -4.86 34.21
C VAL A 199 7.54 -6.10 34.97
N GLY A 200 8.54 -6.80 34.44
CA GLY A 200 9.15 -8.00 35.02
C GLY A 200 8.71 -9.32 34.38
N TYR A 201 7.65 -9.33 33.57
CA TYR A 201 7.13 -10.55 32.94
C TYR A 201 8.16 -11.30 32.07
N CYS A 202 8.98 -10.56 31.31
CA CYS A 202 10.09 -11.13 30.54
C CYS A 202 11.11 -11.84 31.44
N GLN A 203 11.45 -11.24 32.58
CA GLN A 203 12.39 -11.82 33.54
C GLN A 203 11.82 -13.08 34.22
N GLU A 204 10.54 -13.08 34.57
CA GLU A 204 9.86 -14.24 35.16
C GLU A 204 9.71 -15.42 34.18
N THR A 205 9.42 -15.13 32.90
CA THR A 205 9.17 -16.17 31.89
C THR A 205 10.42 -16.61 31.11
N GLY A 206 11.56 -15.91 31.27
CA GLY A 206 12.77 -16.11 30.47
C GLY A 206 12.63 -15.60 29.02
N THR A 207 11.62 -14.77 28.74
CA THR A 207 11.45 -14.12 27.44
C THR A 207 12.44 -12.96 27.30
N LEU A 208 13.12 -12.84 26.15
CA LEU A 208 14.05 -11.73 25.91
C LEU A 208 13.30 -10.40 25.84
N LEU A 209 13.67 -9.46 26.72
CA LEU A 209 13.19 -8.08 26.69
C LEU A 209 14.05 -7.24 25.75
N THR A 210 13.41 -6.55 24.81
CA THR A 210 14.02 -5.56 23.92
C THR A 210 14.04 -4.21 24.63
N THR A 211 15.24 -3.70 24.90
CA THR A 211 15.46 -2.43 25.59
C THR A 211 15.28 -1.24 24.64
N PRO A 212 15.10 -0.01 25.15
CA PRO A 212 15.05 1.20 24.31
C PRO A 212 16.31 1.32 23.43
N PRO A 213 16.17 1.74 22.15
CA PRO A 213 17.29 2.12 21.31
C PRO A 213 18.25 3.07 22.00
N GLU A 214 19.54 2.87 21.75
CA GLU A 214 20.67 3.65 22.30
C GLU A 214 20.80 3.61 23.84
N TYR A 215 20.08 2.72 24.54
CA TYR A 215 20.26 2.53 25.98
C TYR A 215 21.67 2.01 26.29
N LYS A 216 22.44 2.82 27.04
CA LYS A 216 23.90 2.74 27.22
C LYS A 216 24.41 1.34 27.59
N ASP A 217 23.71 0.66 28.50
CA ASP A 217 24.06 -0.67 28.98
C ASP A 217 22.95 -1.69 28.65
N SER A 218 22.67 -1.89 27.37
CA SER A 218 21.56 -2.74 26.87
C SER A 218 21.64 -4.20 27.35
N LYS A 219 22.81 -4.68 27.78
CA LYS A 219 23.02 -6.03 28.35
C LYS A 219 22.83 -6.13 29.87
N SER A 220 22.70 -5.01 30.58
CA SER A 220 22.45 -4.96 32.02
C SER A 220 21.31 -4.00 32.35
N PHE A 221 20.32 -3.91 31.46
CA PHE A 221 19.09 -3.19 31.71
C PHE A 221 18.40 -3.76 32.96
N SER A 222 18.01 -2.86 33.86
CA SER A 222 17.18 -3.16 35.03
C SER A 222 15.99 -2.20 35.01
N TRP A 223 14.80 -2.76 35.17
CA TRP A 223 13.57 -1.99 35.27
C TRP A 223 13.58 -1.02 36.45
N GLU A 224 14.18 -1.39 37.58
CA GLU A 224 14.28 -0.53 38.77
C GLU A 224 15.07 0.75 38.45
N LYS A 225 16.27 0.58 37.87
CA LYS A 225 17.13 1.69 37.44
C LYS A 225 16.46 2.54 36.37
N TYR A 226 15.79 1.92 35.40
CA TYR A 226 15.15 2.65 34.31
C TYR A 226 13.93 3.46 34.77
N LEU A 227 13.15 2.94 35.72
CA LEU A 227 12.02 3.66 36.32
C LEU A 227 12.50 4.86 37.16
N GLU A 228 13.61 4.71 37.89
CA GLU A 228 14.26 5.82 38.61
C GLU A 228 14.80 6.89 37.64
N GLU A 229 15.59 6.49 36.64
CA GLU A 229 16.16 7.38 35.62
C GLU A 229 15.08 8.17 34.85
N THR A 230 13.93 7.55 34.58
CA THR A 230 12.80 8.17 33.86
C THR A 230 11.74 8.77 34.79
N SER A 231 11.95 8.76 36.12
CA SER A 231 10.98 9.21 37.13
C SER A 231 9.55 8.68 36.90
N SER A 232 9.45 7.45 36.40
CA SER A 232 8.22 6.83 35.92
C SER A 232 7.74 5.71 36.84
N GLN A 233 6.50 5.27 36.68
CA GLN A 233 5.92 4.18 37.47
C GLN A 233 5.61 2.96 36.59
N ALA A 234 5.83 1.75 37.10
CA ALA A 234 5.35 0.54 36.45
C ALA A 234 3.81 0.51 36.47
N ALA A 235 3.20 0.10 35.36
CA ALA A 235 1.77 -0.21 35.33
C ALA A 235 1.48 -1.36 36.31
N PRO A 236 0.50 -1.22 37.23
CA PRO A 236 0.33 -2.17 38.32
C PRO A 236 -0.23 -3.50 37.79
N ALA A 237 0.42 -4.64 38.11
CA ALA A 237 0.06 -5.96 37.60
C ALA A 237 -1.44 -6.32 37.71
N ARG A 238 -2.11 -5.89 38.79
CA ARG A 238 -3.56 -6.05 39.01
C ARG A 238 -4.48 -5.31 38.02
N ALA A 239 -3.95 -4.41 37.20
CA ALA A 239 -4.69 -3.69 36.15
C ALA A 239 -4.80 -4.49 34.86
N PHE A 240 -3.85 -5.38 34.60
CA PHE A 240 -3.83 -6.27 33.43
C PHE A 240 -4.90 -7.36 33.61
N LYS A 241 -5.74 -7.56 32.60
CA LYS A 241 -6.88 -8.47 32.63
C LYS A 241 -6.88 -9.38 31.40
N LEU A 242 -5.75 -10.06 31.17
CA LEU A 242 -5.50 -10.88 29.99
C LEU A 242 -6.75 -11.68 29.57
N ARG A 243 -7.23 -11.42 28.35
CA ARG A 243 -8.40 -12.10 27.79
C ARG A 243 -8.13 -13.61 27.66
N PRO A 244 -9.16 -14.47 27.85
CA PRO A 244 -9.04 -15.89 27.54
C PRO A 244 -8.80 -16.11 26.05
N ALA A 245 -8.29 -17.30 25.71
CA ALA A 245 -8.16 -17.75 24.33
C ALA A 245 -9.53 -17.75 23.62
N HIS A 246 -9.54 -17.50 22.30
CA HIS A 246 -10.78 -17.48 21.53
C HIS A 246 -11.34 -18.89 21.27
N GLY A 247 -12.66 -18.98 21.08
CA GLY A 247 -13.34 -20.24 20.82
C GLY A 247 -13.42 -20.65 19.35
N PHE A 248 -12.79 -19.91 18.43
CA PHE A 248 -12.83 -20.22 16.99
C PHE A 248 -12.20 -21.58 16.68
N GLN A 249 -12.66 -22.20 15.60
CA GLN A 249 -12.24 -23.51 15.14
C GLN A 249 -11.80 -23.44 13.68
N VAL A 250 -10.77 -24.22 13.33
CA VAL A 250 -10.31 -24.40 11.95
C VAL A 250 -11.42 -25.08 11.13
N ASN A 251 -11.47 -24.80 9.82
CA ASN A 251 -12.53 -25.26 8.89
C ASN A 251 -13.93 -24.74 9.25
N THR A 252 -14.02 -23.54 9.82
CA THR A 252 -15.29 -22.81 9.97
C THR A 252 -15.31 -21.56 9.08
N LYS A 253 -16.48 -21.26 8.52
CA LYS A 253 -16.67 -20.14 7.56
C LYS A 253 -17.10 -18.85 8.25
N LEU A 254 -16.65 -17.72 7.71
CA LEU A 254 -16.99 -16.36 8.14
C LEU A 254 -16.95 -15.37 6.96
N GLU A 255 -17.20 -14.09 7.25
CA GLU A 255 -17.01 -12.98 6.33
C GLU A 255 -15.84 -12.12 6.82
N ALA A 256 -14.90 -11.78 5.95
CA ALA A 256 -13.70 -11.01 6.32
C ALA A 256 -13.34 -9.96 5.26
N VAL A 257 -12.88 -8.79 5.71
CA VAL A 257 -12.38 -7.72 4.83
C VAL A 257 -11.07 -8.15 4.17
N ASP A 258 -10.92 -7.83 2.89
CA ASP A 258 -9.68 -8.04 2.15
C ASP A 258 -8.63 -6.97 2.49
N LYS A 259 -7.60 -7.34 3.26
CA LYS A 259 -6.50 -6.42 3.63
C LYS A 259 -5.78 -5.77 2.45
N ARG A 260 -5.83 -6.37 1.24
CA ARG A 260 -5.20 -5.85 0.02
C ARG A 260 -6.12 -4.91 -0.76
N ASN A 261 -7.43 -5.03 -0.56
CA ASN A 261 -8.41 -4.09 -1.10
C ASN A 261 -9.59 -3.89 -0.12
N PRO A 262 -9.46 -3.00 0.89
CA PRO A 262 -10.39 -2.93 2.02
C PRO A 262 -11.84 -2.54 1.68
N MET A 263 -12.17 -2.18 0.43
CA MET A 263 -13.56 -2.05 -0.03
C MET A 263 -14.29 -3.41 -0.16
N LEU A 264 -13.55 -4.52 -0.18
CA LEU A 264 -14.09 -5.86 -0.42
C LEU A 264 -14.22 -6.63 0.90
N ILE A 265 -15.38 -7.27 1.11
CA ILE A 265 -15.56 -8.35 2.08
C ILE A 265 -15.74 -9.64 1.29
N ARG A 266 -15.08 -10.72 1.71
CA ARG A 266 -15.08 -12.01 1.02
C ARG A 266 -15.64 -13.12 1.89
N VAL A 267 -16.13 -14.17 1.22
CA VAL A 267 -16.29 -15.51 1.80
C VAL A 267 -14.92 -16.01 2.25
N ALA A 268 -14.83 -16.45 3.50
CA ALA A 268 -13.57 -16.83 4.13
C ALA A 268 -13.70 -18.05 5.04
N THR A 269 -12.60 -18.78 5.19
CA THR A 269 -12.46 -19.95 6.06
C THR A 269 -11.29 -19.76 7.02
N ILE A 270 -11.45 -20.21 8.27
CA ILE A 270 -10.35 -20.24 9.25
C ILE A 270 -9.42 -21.41 8.92
N ALA A 271 -8.22 -21.12 8.41
CA ALA A 271 -7.23 -22.12 8.01
C ALA A 271 -6.35 -22.59 9.18
N GLU A 272 -5.94 -21.66 10.05
CA GLU A 272 -5.12 -21.93 11.24
C GLU A 272 -5.57 -21.01 12.38
N LYS A 273 -5.14 -21.30 13.61
CA LYS A 273 -5.41 -20.45 14.78
C LYS A 273 -4.33 -20.59 15.86
N ASP A 274 -4.12 -19.53 16.62
CA ASP A 274 -3.46 -19.58 17.95
C ASP A 274 -4.49 -19.22 19.04
N ASP A 275 -4.07 -18.78 20.22
CA ASP A 275 -4.98 -18.41 21.31
C ASP A 275 -5.72 -17.07 21.06
N HIS A 276 -5.15 -16.17 20.26
CA HIS A 276 -5.61 -14.78 20.15
C HIS A 276 -5.81 -14.30 18.71
N ARG A 277 -5.27 -15.02 17.73
CA ARG A 277 -5.36 -14.74 16.30
C ARG A 277 -5.90 -15.94 15.53
N ILE A 278 -6.45 -15.65 14.36
CA ILE A 278 -6.85 -16.64 13.37
C ILE A 278 -6.18 -16.34 12.03
N LYS A 279 -5.90 -17.38 11.25
CA LYS A 279 -5.40 -17.25 9.88
C LYS A 279 -6.58 -17.38 8.92
N ILE A 280 -6.83 -16.30 8.18
CA ILE A 280 -7.90 -16.19 7.21
C ILE A 280 -7.42 -16.69 5.86
N HIS A 281 -8.18 -17.63 5.30
CA HIS A 281 -8.13 -18.03 3.89
C HIS A 281 -9.36 -17.46 3.17
N PHE A 282 -9.19 -17.01 1.93
CA PHE A 282 -10.31 -16.59 1.08
C PHE A 282 -10.68 -17.72 0.13
N ASP A 283 -11.90 -18.23 0.25
CA ASP A 283 -12.32 -19.45 -0.43
C ASP A 283 -12.13 -19.33 -1.97
N GLY A 284 -11.42 -20.30 -2.53
CA GLY A 284 -11.06 -20.36 -3.96
C GLY A 284 -9.82 -19.55 -4.36
N TRP A 285 -9.23 -18.74 -3.47
CA TRP A 285 -7.95 -18.07 -3.72
C TRP A 285 -6.76 -18.97 -3.35
N ASP A 286 -5.55 -18.59 -3.77
CA ASP A 286 -4.32 -19.30 -3.41
C ASP A 286 -3.91 -19.05 -1.93
N HIS A 287 -3.24 -20.02 -1.29
CA HIS A 287 -2.83 -19.90 0.11
C HIS A 287 -1.76 -18.82 0.36
N SER A 288 -1.07 -18.32 -0.67
CA SER A 288 -0.22 -17.12 -0.59
C SER A 288 -1.01 -15.84 -0.25
N TYR A 289 -2.33 -15.83 -0.43
CA TYR A 289 -3.18 -14.72 0.00
C TYR A 289 -3.53 -14.78 1.50
N ASP A 290 -3.40 -15.94 2.16
CA ASP A 290 -3.77 -16.15 3.55
C ASP A 290 -3.03 -15.17 4.49
N PHE A 291 -3.68 -14.76 5.59
CA PHE A 291 -3.07 -13.85 6.56
C PHE A 291 -3.57 -14.06 7.98
N TRP A 292 -2.68 -13.79 8.94
CA TRP A 292 -3.02 -13.74 10.36
C TRP A 292 -3.68 -12.42 10.73
N VAL A 293 -4.66 -12.48 11.62
CA VAL A 293 -5.40 -11.32 12.13
C VAL A 293 -5.92 -11.60 13.55
N ASP A 294 -5.95 -10.58 14.39
CA ASP A 294 -6.49 -10.64 15.75
C ASP A 294 -7.95 -11.11 15.72
N ALA A 295 -8.30 -12.10 16.54
CA ALA A 295 -9.64 -12.72 16.51
C ALA A 295 -10.77 -11.76 16.95
N ASP A 296 -10.43 -10.64 17.58
CA ASP A 296 -11.31 -9.53 17.91
C ASP A 296 -11.17 -8.32 16.96
N SER A 297 -10.52 -8.48 15.79
CA SER A 297 -10.44 -7.44 14.76
C SER A 297 -11.83 -6.99 14.28
N PRO A 298 -12.11 -5.68 14.13
CA PRO A 298 -13.41 -5.17 13.69
C PRO A 298 -13.75 -5.53 12.23
N ASP A 299 -12.79 -6.04 11.46
CA ASP A 299 -12.92 -6.43 10.04
C ASP A 299 -13.28 -7.93 9.84
N LEU A 300 -13.65 -8.62 10.93
CA LEU A 300 -14.10 -10.01 10.95
C LEU A 300 -15.56 -10.10 11.37
N HIS A 301 -16.38 -10.82 10.60
CA HIS A 301 -17.82 -10.83 10.74
C HIS A 301 -18.44 -12.24 10.65
N PRO A 302 -19.57 -12.51 11.33
CA PRO A 302 -20.30 -13.76 11.18
C PRO A 302 -20.92 -13.89 9.78
N VAL A 303 -21.13 -15.12 9.35
CA VAL A 303 -21.83 -15.44 8.08
C VAL A 303 -23.19 -14.72 8.01
N GLY A 304 -23.42 -14.02 6.89
CA GLY A 304 -24.63 -13.24 6.63
C GLY A 304 -24.54 -11.76 7.03
N TRP A 305 -23.41 -11.29 7.56
CA TRP A 305 -23.25 -9.89 7.99
C TRP A 305 -23.43 -8.92 6.82
N CYS A 306 -22.80 -9.16 5.67
CA CYS A 306 -22.94 -8.37 4.45
C CYS A 306 -24.41 -8.27 4.01
N ALA A 307 -25.12 -9.41 4.00
CA ALA A 307 -26.54 -9.46 3.63
C ALA A 307 -27.41 -8.68 4.62
N LYS A 308 -27.07 -8.69 5.92
CA LYS A 308 -27.78 -7.95 6.98
C LYS A 308 -27.51 -6.44 6.93
N THR A 309 -26.29 -6.04 6.58
CA THR A 309 -25.85 -4.63 6.55
C THR A 309 -26.02 -3.94 5.20
N GLY A 310 -26.25 -4.70 4.13
CA GLY A 310 -26.29 -4.19 2.76
C GLY A 310 -24.91 -3.96 2.13
N HIS A 311 -23.86 -4.61 2.67
CA HIS A 311 -22.54 -4.65 2.03
C HIS A 311 -22.51 -5.70 0.91
N ALA A 312 -21.72 -5.49 -0.12
CA ALA A 312 -21.49 -6.49 -1.16
C ALA A 312 -20.52 -7.57 -0.66
N LEU A 313 -20.93 -8.84 -0.73
CA LEU A 313 -20.08 -10.00 -0.44
C LEU A 313 -19.44 -10.50 -1.74
N GLN A 314 -18.12 -10.64 -1.75
CA GLN A 314 -17.38 -11.29 -2.82
C GLN A 314 -17.44 -12.80 -2.65
N LEU A 315 -17.94 -13.48 -3.67
CA LEU A 315 -18.12 -14.93 -3.69
C LEU A 315 -16.81 -15.66 -4.01
N PRO A 316 -16.69 -16.97 -3.70
CA PRO A 316 -15.54 -17.78 -4.07
C PRO A 316 -15.35 -17.85 -5.58
N LEU A 317 -14.11 -18.06 -6.00
CA LEU A 317 -13.79 -18.22 -7.42
C LEU A 317 -14.43 -19.49 -7.96
N GLY A 318 -15.26 -19.36 -9.00
CA GLY A 318 -16.02 -20.46 -9.60
C GLY A 318 -17.47 -20.58 -9.14
N ALA A 319 -17.87 -19.95 -8.02
CA ALA A 319 -19.25 -20.00 -7.51
C ALA A 319 -20.27 -19.16 -8.32
N ALA A 320 -19.79 -18.26 -9.16
CA ALA A 320 -20.58 -17.54 -10.15
C ALA A 320 -20.02 -17.85 -11.55
N ASP A 321 -20.89 -18.28 -12.47
CA ASP A 321 -20.58 -18.52 -13.89
C ASP A 321 -19.67 -17.42 -14.46
N MET A 322 -18.67 -17.82 -15.25
CA MET A 322 -17.77 -16.90 -15.96
C MET A 322 -18.53 -16.06 -17.00
N MET A 323 -19.19 -14.99 -16.56
CA MET A 323 -19.62 -13.86 -17.40
C MET A 323 -18.66 -12.67 -17.26
N GLY A 324 -17.35 -12.96 -17.24
CA GLY A 324 -16.30 -11.99 -17.55
C GLY A 324 -15.87 -12.18 -19.00
N VAL A 325 -16.05 -11.17 -19.84
CA VAL A 325 -15.77 -11.25 -21.28
C VAL A 325 -14.32 -11.66 -21.54
N ALA A 326 -14.12 -12.73 -22.33
CA ALA A 326 -12.81 -13.18 -22.75
C ALA A 326 -12.00 -12.03 -23.37
N GLY A 327 -10.86 -11.69 -22.74
CA GLY A 327 -9.93 -10.65 -23.20
C GLY A 327 -9.83 -9.38 -22.33
N GLN A 328 -10.73 -9.15 -21.35
CA GLN A 328 -10.75 -7.89 -20.58
C GLN A 328 -10.46 -7.99 -19.06
N GLY A 329 -10.10 -9.18 -18.54
CA GLY A 329 -9.80 -9.38 -17.11
C GLY A 329 -8.36 -9.02 -16.68
N CYS A 330 -8.14 -8.90 -15.37
CA CYS A 330 -6.80 -8.92 -14.79
C CYS A 330 -6.14 -10.30 -15.04
N PRO A 331 -4.83 -10.39 -15.35
CA PRO A 331 -4.16 -11.68 -15.47
C PRO A 331 -3.99 -12.41 -14.13
N THR A 332 -4.05 -11.70 -13.01
CA THR A 332 -3.95 -12.33 -11.68
C THR A 332 -5.17 -13.22 -11.43
N PRO A 333 -5.00 -14.52 -11.14
CA PRO A 333 -6.11 -15.42 -10.82
C PRO A 333 -7.03 -14.83 -9.75
N GLY A 334 -8.34 -14.88 -10.01
CA GLY A 334 -9.38 -14.35 -9.12
C GLY A 334 -9.59 -12.85 -9.10
N CYS A 335 -8.65 -12.06 -9.65
CA CYS A 335 -8.78 -10.62 -9.59
C CYS A 335 -9.76 -10.08 -10.64
N GLN A 336 -10.88 -9.50 -10.20
CA GLN A 336 -11.94 -8.98 -11.07
C GLN A 336 -11.63 -7.59 -11.67
N GLY A 337 -10.40 -7.09 -11.55
CA GLY A 337 -10.04 -5.74 -12.02
C GLY A 337 -10.30 -4.62 -11.00
N ILE A 338 -10.91 -4.92 -9.84
CA ILE A 338 -11.39 -3.96 -8.84
C ILE A 338 -10.27 -3.51 -7.89
N GLY A 339 -10.17 -2.20 -7.63
CA GLY A 339 -9.17 -1.57 -6.77
C GLY A 339 -7.76 -1.51 -7.39
N HIS A 340 -6.87 -0.72 -6.78
CA HIS A 340 -5.52 -0.44 -7.27
C HIS A 340 -4.56 -0.11 -6.11
N VAL A 341 -3.30 -0.55 -6.19
CA VAL A 341 -2.22 -0.23 -5.23
C VAL A 341 -1.85 1.26 -5.11
N ARG A 342 -2.42 2.16 -5.92
CA ARG A 342 -2.26 3.63 -5.83
C ARG A 342 -3.48 4.32 -5.21
N GLY A 343 -4.37 3.55 -4.57
CA GLY A 343 -5.54 4.05 -3.85
C GLY A 343 -6.80 4.25 -4.70
N TYR A 344 -7.81 4.80 -4.04
CA TYR A 344 -9.21 4.80 -4.51
C TYR A 344 -9.49 5.70 -5.71
N ARG A 345 -8.54 6.57 -6.10
CA ARG A 345 -8.54 7.30 -7.38
C ARG A 345 -8.88 6.38 -8.56
N TYR A 346 -8.33 5.18 -8.51
CA TYR A 346 -8.46 4.18 -9.54
C TYR A 346 -9.35 3.05 -9.01
N GLY A 347 -10.67 3.19 -9.23
CA GLY A 347 -11.63 2.14 -8.91
C GLY A 347 -11.32 0.80 -9.59
N THR A 348 -10.48 0.82 -10.63
CA THR A 348 -9.91 -0.35 -11.28
C THR A 348 -8.42 -0.17 -11.55
N HIS A 349 -7.60 -1.21 -11.39
CA HIS A 349 -6.16 -1.16 -11.70
C HIS A 349 -5.82 -1.35 -13.19
N TYR A 350 -6.81 -1.39 -14.07
CA TYR A 350 -6.57 -1.16 -15.49
C TYR A 350 -6.78 0.32 -15.80
N THR A 351 -5.77 0.97 -16.37
CA THR A 351 -5.90 2.29 -16.97
C THR A 351 -6.88 2.19 -18.13
N LYS A 352 -7.99 2.94 -18.09
CA LYS A 352 -8.94 3.01 -19.21
C LYS A 352 -8.29 3.77 -20.38
N CYS A 353 -7.59 3.04 -21.25
CA CYS A 353 -7.25 3.55 -22.57
C CYS A 353 -8.56 3.70 -23.37
N THR A 354 -9.07 4.92 -23.48
CA THR A 354 -10.38 5.24 -24.10
C THR A 354 -10.37 5.19 -25.63
N LEU A 355 -9.37 4.56 -26.25
CA LEU A 355 -9.26 4.37 -27.70
C LEU A 355 -9.12 2.88 -28.03
N LEU A 356 -10.14 2.10 -27.66
CA LEU A 356 -10.28 0.69 -28.04
C LEU A 356 -10.59 0.53 -29.54
N HIS A 357 -9.55 0.48 -30.36
CA HIS A 357 -9.55 -0.30 -31.60
C HIS A 357 -8.13 -0.82 -31.86
N PHE A 358 -8.04 -2.01 -32.46
CA PHE A 358 -6.81 -2.81 -32.66
C PHE A 358 -6.25 -3.43 -31.37
N GLY A 359 -6.58 -4.72 -31.18
CA GLY A 359 -6.00 -5.55 -30.12
C GLY A 359 -4.53 -5.90 -30.39
N HIS A 360 -3.94 -6.66 -29.45
CA HIS A 360 -2.51 -6.93 -29.28
C HIS A 360 -1.72 -5.79 -28.61
N CYS A 361 -1.62 -5.83 -27.28
CA CYS A 361 -0.76 -4.95 -26.47
C CYS A 361 -0.21 -5.70 -25.25
N ASN A 362 1.11 -5.94 -25.22
CA ASN A 362 1.80 -6.43 -24.00
C ASN A 362 1.81 -5.37 -22.88
N PHE A 363 1.70 -4.09 -23.23
CA PHE A 363 1.68 -2.97 -22.27
C PHE A 363 0.45 -2.98 -21.35
N THR A 364 -0.72 -3.37 -21.86
CA THR A 364 -1.95 -3.50 -21.05
C THR A 364 -1.81 -4.59 -19.97
N LEU A 365 -1.06 -5.66 -20.26
CA LEU A 365 -0.74 -6.70 -19.27
C LEU A 365 0.17 -6.14 -18.18
N HIS A 366 1.22 -5.41 -18.56
CA HIS A 366 2.16 -4.80 -17.61
C HIS A 366 1.48 -3.80 -16.66
N MET A 367 0.68 -2.86 -17.17
CA MET A 367 -0.05 -1.91 -16.31
C MET A 367 -1.05 -2.60 -15.38
N ARG A 368 -1.74 -3.66 -15.85
CA ARG A 368 -2.60 -4.47 -14.97
C ARG A 368 -1.80 -5.10 -13.82
N LEU A 369 -0.61 -5.65 -14.09
CA LEU A 369 0.26 -6.26 -13.08
C LEU A 369 0.82 -5.24 -12.07
N VAL A 370 1.26 -4.06 -12.53
CA VAL A 370 1.78 -3.00 -11.65
C VAL A 370 0.68 -2.45 -10.75
N GLY A 371 -0.53 -2.24 -11.27
CA GLY A 371 -1.64 -1.67 -10.51
C GLY A 371 -2.38 -2.65 -9.60
N CYS A 372 -2.37 -3.95 -9.91
CA CYS A 372 -3.16 -4.97 -9.22
C CYS A 372 -2.69 -5.18 -7.77
N PRO A 373 -3.58 -5.08 -6.75
CA PRO A 373 -3.24 -5.40 -5.35
C PRO A 373 -2.88 -6.86 -5.08
N TYR A 374 -3.09 -7.73 -6.07
CA TYR A 374 -2.94 -9.18 -5.96
C TYR A 374 -1.79 -9.72 -6.84
N SER A 375 -1.10 -8.89 -7.61
CA SER A 375 0.06 -9.37 -8.38
C SER A 375 1.21 -9.74 -7.44
N GLU A 376 2.04 -10.72 -7.82
CA GLU A 376 3.16 -11.23 -7.01
C GLU A 376 4.08 -10.11 -6.50
N ALA A 377 4.36 -9.11 -7.35
CA ALA A 377 5.15 -7.93 -7.02
C ALA A 377 4.55 -7.05 -5.90
N ASN A 378 3.24 -7.15 -5.67
CA ASN A 378 2.50 -6.36 -4.68
C ASN A 378 2.00 -7.20 -3.47
N LEU A 379 2.04 -8.55 -3.52
CA LEU A 379 1.52 -9.43 -2.45
C LEU A 379 2.08 -9.13 -1.05
N ASN A 380 3.39 -8.90 -1.00
CA ASN A 380 4.15 -8.60 0.22
C ASN A 380 4.45 -7.11 0.37
N ARG A 381 3.90 -6.28 -0.52
CA ARG A 381 3.92 -4.84 -0.37
C ARG A 381 2.83 -4.46 0.62
N GLU A 382 3.09 -4.72 1.90
CA GLU A 382 2.54 -3.86 2.94
C GLU A 382 2.73 -2.42 2.49
N SER A 383 1.70 -1.60 2.72
CA SER A 383 1.54 -0.28 2.12
C SER A 383 2.67 0.64 2.56
N SER A 384 3.80 0.54 1.86
CA SER A 384 5.02 1.34 1.98
C SER A 384 4.78 2.71 1.35
N LEU A 385 3.67 3.31 1.76
CA LEU A 385 3.31 4.66 1.40
C LEU A 385 4.30 5.54 2.14
N HIS A 386 4.87 6.51 1.44
CA HIS A 386 5.54 7.60 2.16
C HIS A 386 4.52 8.21 3.12
N ASP A 387 4.94 8.45 4.35
CA ASP A 387 4.09 9.03 5.37
C ASP A 387 3.51 10.35 4.84
N ARG A 388 2.19 10.48 4.97
CA ARG A 388 1.37 11.65 4.63
C ARG A 388 1.89 12.95 5.23
N LEU A 389 2.59 12.86 6.36
CA LEU A 389 3.13 13.97 7.17
C LEU A 389 4.64 14.17 6.96
N SER A 390 5.35 13.20 6.39
CA SER A 390 6.77 13.32 6.05
C SER A 390 6.98 14.45 5.03
N GLY A 391 7.79 15.44 5.41
CA GLY A 391 8.10 16.61 4.57
C GLY A 391 9.12 16.33 3.46
N GLU A 392 9.62 15.10 3.36
CA GLU A 392 10.73 14.74 2.47
C GLU A 392 10.24 14.26 1.09
N ARG A 393 10.95 14.66 0.04
CA ARG A 393 10.77 14.08 -1.30
C ARG A 393 11.44 12.70 -1.34
N PRO A 394 10.93 11.75 -2.15
CA PRO A 394 11.51 10.41 -2.22
C PRO A 394 12.98 10.44 -2.61
N SER A 395 13.83 9.92 -1.72
CA SER A 395 15.24 9.59 -2.01
C SER A 395 15.34 8.08 -2.17
N PRO A 396 15.89 7.54 -3.28
CA PRO A 396 15.93 6.10 -3.49
C PRO A 396 17.01 5.42 -2.64
N ASN A 397 16.61 4.33 -1.96
CA ASN A 397 17.42 3.32 -1.28
C ASN A 397 18.15 3.68 0.03
N THR A 398 17.59 3.20 1.14
CA THR A 398 18.39 2.55 2.19
C THR A 398 18.37 1.04 1.97
N GLY A 399 19.44 0.50 1.40
CA GLY A 399 19.55 -0.93 1.10
C GLY A 399 19.70 -1.81 2.35
N VAL A 400 19.02 -2.95 2.34
CA VAL A 400 19.06 -4.00 3.37
C VAL A 400 20.51 -4.34 3.77
N GLN A 401 20.82 -4.27 5.07
CA GLN A 401 22.08 -4.78 5.61
C GLN A 401 22.16 -6.30 5.42
N LYS A 402 22.99 -6.75 4.48
CA LYS A 402 23.29 -8.18 4.32
C LYS A 402 24.22 -8.66 5.43
N SER A 403 23.81 -9.74 6.10
CA SER A 403 24.61 -10.43 7.12
C SER A 403 25.95 -10.92 6.56
N LYS A 404 27.04 -10.68 7.31
CA LYS A 404 28.39 -11.14 6.95
C LYS A 404 28.48 -12.66 7.05
N ARG A 405 29.01 -13.33 6.02
CA ARG A 405 29.58 -14.70 6.13
C ARG A 405 31.11 -14.64 6.27
N PRO A 406 31.76 -15.65 6.88
CA PRO A 406 33.20 -15.61 7.17
C PRO A 406 34.08 -15.77 5.92
N VAL A 407 35.32 -15.26 6.00
CA VAL A 407 36.33 -15.26 4.94
C VAL A 407 37.35 -16.38 5.16
N MET A 408 37.73 -17.10 4.09
CA MET A 408 38.97 -17.88 3.93
C MET A 408 39.41 -17.84 2.44
N PRO A 409 40.68 -18.10 2.10
CA PRO A 409 41.37 -17.36 1.03
C PRO A 409 41.40 -18.01 -0.37
N ALA A 410 41.78 -17.19 -1.36
CA ALA A 410 41.80 -17.50 -2.80
C ALA A 410 43.14 -18.10 -3.29
N PRO A 411 43.13 -18.69 -4.51
CA PRO A 411 44.34 -18.78 -5.34
C PRO A 411 44.17 -18.28 -6.79
N PHE A 412 45.12 -17.40 -7.18
CA PHE A 412 45.77 -17.23 -8.50
C PHE A 412 45.00 -16.95 -9.81
N VAL A 413 45.65 -16.11 -10.64
CA VAL A 413 45.20 -15.57 -11.93
C VAL A 413 46.08 -16.08 -13.08
N GLY A 414 45.49 -16.29 -14.26
CA GLY A 414 46.19 -16.42 -15.54
C GLY A 414 45.40 -15.73 -16.68
N PRO A 415 46.05 -15.05 -17.65
CA PRO A 415 45.35 -14.22 -18.65
C PRO A 415 45.12 -14.89 -20.02
N PRO A 416 44.06 -14.50 -20.78
CA PRO A 416 43.87 -14.90 -22.18
C PRO A 416 44.38 -13.85 -23.21
N PRO A 417 44.55 -14.21 -24.51
CA PRO A 417 45.30 -13.42 -25.50
C PRO A 417 44.47 -12.55 -26.47
N ARG A 418 45.17 -11.72 -27.27
CA ARG A 418 44.66 -10.69 -28.20
C ARG A 418 44.19 -11.21 -29.57
N LEU A 419 43.29 -10.46 -30.23
CA LEU A 419 43.01 -10.54 -31.68
C LEU A 419 43.06 -9.16 -32.39
N ARG A 420 43.14 -9.14 -33.74
CA ARG A 420 43.63 -8.04 -34.60
C ARG A 420 42.53 -7.24 -35.34
N ARG A 421 42.85 -5.99 -35.75
CA ARG A 421 42.11 -5.16 -36.75
C ARG A 421 42.70 -5.27 -38.17
N PRO A 422 41.89 -5.07 -39.23
CA PRO A 422 42.10 -3.98 -40.23
C PRO A 422 40.78 -3.43 -40.88
N SER A 423 40.73 -2.46 -41.82
CA SER A 423 41.35 -1.11 -41.89
C SER A 423 40.87 -0.27 -43.11
N LYS A 424 40.58 1.04 -42.92
CA LYS A 424 40.49 2.16 -43.91
C LYS A 424 39.28 2.33 -44.85
N GLU A 425 39.03 3.60 -45.19
CA GLU A 425 37.92 4.21 -45.96
C GLU A 425 38.36 4.68 -47.36
N GLU A 426 37.41 4.85 -48.31
CA GLU A 426 37.53 5.76 -49.48
C GLU A 426 36.16 6.38 -49.82
N ASP A 427 36.17 7.64 -50.28
CA ASP A 427 35.00 8.51 -50.56
C ASP A 427 34.48 8.39 -52.02
N THR A 428 33.16 8.45 -52.23
CA THR A 428 32.57 8.75 -53.56
C THR A 428 31.27 9.56 -53.44
N GLU A 429 31.14 10.59 -54.29
CA GLU A 429 30.05 11.57 -54.28
C GLU A 429 28.77 11.05 -54.97
N PHE A 430 27.61 11.16 -54.30
CA PHE A 430 26.35 10.53 -54.74
C PHE A 430 25.27 11.58 -55.08
N THR A 431 24.63 11.48 -56.25
CA THR A 431 23.76 12.55 -56.77
C THR A 431 22.30 12.45 -56.29
N LEU A 432 21.65 13.62 -56.14
CA LEU A 432 20.31 13.78 -55.54
C LEU A 432 19.22 12.89 -56.18
N GLN A 433 19.30 12.69 -57.48
CA GLN A 433 18.34 11.91 -58.28
C GLN A 433 18.40 10.41 -57.95
N GLN A 434 19.56 9.93 -57.48
CA GLN A 434 19.82 8.55 -57.09
C GLN A 434 19.29 8.26 -55.66
N ALA A 435 19.31 9.26 -54.77
CA ALA A 435 18.72 9.20 -53.42
C ALA A 435 17.18 9.14 -53.43
N LEU A 436 16.53 9.86 -54.37
CA LEU A 436 15.09 9.81 -54.57
C LEU A 436 14.61 8.43 -55.08
N HIS A 437 15.41 7.75 -55.90
CA HIS A 437 15.05 6.42 -56.40
C HIS A 437 15.10 5.33 -55.32
N GLN A 438 16.03 5.45 -54.35
CA GLN A 438 16.12 4.51 -53.21
C GLN A 438 14.97 4.69 -52.21
N SER A 439 14.51 5.92 -51.99
CA SER A 439 13.49 6.24 -50.97
C SER A 439 12.05 5.89 -51.39
N VAL A 440 11.79 5.63 -52.67
CA VAL A 440 10.47 5.20 -53.18
C VAL A 440 10.36 3.68 -53.33
N PHE A 441 11.44 2.97 -53.69
CA PHE A 441 11.39 1.54 -54.06
C PHE A 441 11.96 0.56 -53.01
N MET A 442 12.43 1.01 -51.84
CA MET A 442 12.86 0.13 -50.75
C MET A 442 12.13 0.44 -49.42
N PRO A 443 11.01 -0.24 -49.12
CA PRO A 443 10.36 -0.16 -47.80
C PRO A 443 11.25 -0.81 -46.74
N SER A 444 11.43 -0.15 -45.59
CA SER A 444 12.22 -0.64 -44.45
C SER A 444 11.51 -1.73 -43.62
N LEU A 445 10.84 -2.67 -44.29
CA LEU A 445 10.09 -3.79 -43.72
C LEU A 445 10.80 -5.11 -44.03
N SER A 446 12.03 -5.28 -43.56
CA SER A 446 12.72 -6.58 -43.55
C SER A 446 13.33 -6.87 -42.18
N SER A 447 13.36 -8.15 -41.81
CA SER A 447 13.56 -8.65 -40.44
C SER A 447 15.02 -8.80 -40.00
N SER A 448 15.93 -7.97 -40.52
CA SER A 448 17.34 -7.97 -40.08
C SER A 448 18.00 -6.58 -40.27
N PRO A 449 18.31 -5.83 -39.17
CA PRO A 449 18.70 -4.42 -39.26
C PRO A 449 20.22 -4.15 -39.19
N THR A 450 21.08 -5.17 -39.19
CA THR A 450 22.45 -5.07 -38.65
C THR A 450 23.49 -4.29 -39.47
N HIS A 451 23.20 -3.86 -40.71
CA HIS A 451 24.19 -3.12 -41.52
C HIS A 451 23.69 -1.93 -42.34
N ARG A 452 22.37 -1.69 -42.46
CA ARG A 452 21.81 -0.60 -43.29
C ARG A 452 21.37 0.66 -42.55
N LEU A 453 21.42 0.68 -41.21
CA LEU A 453 21.17 1.90 -40.45
C LEU A 453 22.34 2.90 -40.52
N HIS A 454 23.58 2.41 -40.60
CA HIS A 454 24.80 3.20 -40.34
C HIS A 454 24.99 4.45 -41.23
N LEU A 455 24.54 4.43 -42.49
CA LEU A 455 24.74 5.55 -43.42
C LEU A 455 23.65 6.65 -43.31
N CYS A 456 22.47 6.33 -42.77
CA CYS A 456 21.42 7.32 -42.47
C CYS A 456 21.50 7.82 -41.01
N TRP A 457 22.49 7.33 -40.26
CA TRP A 457 22.65 7.49 -38.82
C TRP A 457 23.56 8.65 -38.44
N GLU A 458 24.73 8.80 -39.07
CA GLU A 458 25.64 9.93 -38.81
C GLU A 458 25.00 11.30 -39.09
N GLN A 459 24.04 11.37 -40.02
CA GLN A 459 23.29 12.60 -40.31
C GLN A 459 22.23 12.91 -39.25
N HIS A 460 21.64 11.89 -38.59
CA HIS A 460 20.61 12.08 -37.56
C HIS A 460 21.18 12.21 -36.14
N CYS A 461 22.28 11.52 -35.82
CA CYS A 461 22.92 11.58 -34.49
C CYS A 461 23.45 12.98 -34.13
N ARG A 462 23.76 13.82 -35.14
CA ARG A 462 24.12 15.24 -34.95
C ARG A 462 23.01 16.09 -34.29
N LEU A 463 21.79 15.56 -34.14
CA LEU A 463 20.65 16.27 -33.57
C LEU A 463 20.32 15.91 -32.11
N LEU A 464 21.02 14.94 -31.49
CA LEU A 464 20.72 14.41 -30.15
C LEU A 464 21.99 14.23 -29.27
N PRO A 465 22.74 15.30 -28.93
CA PRO A 465 24.01 15.20 -28.21
C PRO A 465 23.90 14.62 -26.79
N GLU A 466 22.74 14.74 -26.13
CA GLU A 466 22.52 14.28 -24.75
C GLU A 466 22.37 12.76 -24.59
N VAL A 467 22.35 12.02 -25.69
CA VAL A 467 22.19 10.56 -25.70
C VAL A 467 23.57 9.84 -25.64
N SER A 468 24.66 10.58 -25.86
CA SER A 468 26.02 10.03 -25.90
C SER A 468 26.49 9.56 -24.52
N GLY A 469 27.01 8.32 -24.44
CA GLY A 469 27.60 7.75 -23.22
C GLY A 469 26.62 7.14 -22.21
N LEU A 470 25.33 7.03 -22.55
CA LEU A 470 24.30 6.42 -21.70
C LEU A 470 23.88 5.04 -22.24
N THR A 471 24.05 4.00 -21.42
CA THR A 471 23.61 2.63 -21.75
C THR A 471 22.22 2.33 -21.19
N ALA A 472 21.50 1.38 -21.79
CA ALA A 472 20.21 0.91 -21.26
C ALA A 472 20.26 0.50 -19.78
N ARG A 473 21.39 -0.05 -19.31
CA ARG A 473 21.57 -0.44 -17.90
C ARG A 473 21.74 0.75 -16.93
N SER A 474 22.21 1.89 -17.43
CA SER A 474 22.20 3.16 -16.70
C SER A 474 20.78 3.75 -16.69
N VAL A 475 20.15 3.82 -17.87
CA VAL A 475 18.80 4.38 -18.05
C VAL A 475 17.74 3.57 -17.28
N ALA A 476 17.85 2.24 -17.17
CA ALA A 476 16.95 1.41 -16.38
C ALA A 476 16.89 1.81 -14.89
N LYS A 477 17.93 2.46 -14.37
CA LYS A 477 17.98 2.95 -12.97
C LYS A 477 17.38 4.35 -12.79
N TRP A 478 16.96 5.00 -13.87
CA TRP A 478 16.42 6.35 -13.81
C TRP A 478 15.08 6.38 -13.06
N THR A 479 14.97 7.35 -12.17
CA THR A 479 13.71 7.75 -11.57
C THR A 479 12.79 8.41 -12.61
N VAL A 480 11.50 8.50 -12.28
CA VAL A 480 10.50 9.25 -13.07
C VAL A 480 10.96 10.67 -13.39
N GLU A 481 11.63 11.34 -12.46
CA GLU A 481 12.14 12.70 -12.67
C GLU A 481 13.34 12.72 -13.62
N GLU A 482 14.24 11.74 -13.58
CA GLU A 482 15.36 11.65 -14.54
C GLU A 482 14.85 11.39 -15.96
N VAL A 483 13.86 10.50 -16.13
CA VAL A 483 13.16 10.30 -17.41
C VAL A 483 12.46 11.58 -17.88
N ALA A 484 11.67 12.22 -17.02
CA ALA A 484 10.97 13.45 -17.37
C ALA A 484 11.93 14.60 -17.71
N ASN A 485 13.03 14.74 -16.97
CA ASN A 485 14.08 15.72 -17.25
C ASN A 485 14.82 15.43 -18.55
N PHE A 486 15.08 14.16 -18.88
CA PHE A 486 15.64 13.77 -20.18
C PHE A 486 14.69 14.15 -21.33
N VAL A 487 13.42 13.75 -21.25
CA VAL A 487 12.39 14.12 -22.25
C VAL A 487 12.24 15.64 -22.37
N GLN A 488 12.40 16.39 -21.28
CA GLN A 488 12.29 17.85 -21.29
C GLN A 488 13.38 18.54 -22.14
N ARG A 489 14.59 17.97 -22.16
CA ARG A 489 15.75 18.55 -22.86
C ARG A 489 15.81 18.17 -24.34
N LEU A 490 15.19 17.06 -24.73
CA LEU A 490 15.04 16.68 -26.13
C LEU A 490 14.42 17.82 -26.97
N PRO A 491 15.01 18.18 -28.14
CA PRO A 491 14.58 19.36 -28.90
C PRO A 491 13.10 19.33 -29.32
N GLY A 492 12.28 20.22 -28.73
CA GLY A 492 10.85 20.30 -28.98
C GLY A 492 9.99 19.28 -28.22
N CYS A 493 10.52 18.68 -27.16
CA CYS A 493 9.81 17.74 -26.27
C CYS A 493 9.54 18.31 -24.85
N LYS A 494 9.80 19.61 -24.64
CA LYS A 494 9.75 20.27 -23.31
C LYS A 494 8.40 20.16 -22.60
N GLU A 495 7.30 20.24 -23.35
CA GLU A 495 5.93 20.12 -22.81
C GLU A 495 5.58 18.67 -22.48
N GLN A 496 6.12 17.72 -23.24
CA GLN A 496 5.84 16.28 -23.13
C GLN A 496 6.39 15.70 -21.83
N ALA A 497 7.39 16.33 -21.22
CA ALA A 497 7.95 15.96 -19.92
C ALA A 497 6.92 15.97 -18.76
N SER A 498 5.82 16.73 -18.87
CA SER A 498 4.75 16.65 -17.86
C SER A 498 4.04 15.29 -17.92
N VAL A 499 3.76 14.79 -19.13
CA VAL A 499 3.10 13.50 -19.37
C VAL A 499 3.89 12.34 -18.77
N PHE A 500 5.21 12.30 -18.97
CA PHE A 500 6.08 11.25 -18.39
C PHE A 500 6.10 11.29 -16.85
N ARG A 501 5.96 12.48 -16.25
CA ARG A 501 5.87 12.67 -14.79
C ARG A 501 4.49 12.30 -14.25
N GLU A 502 3.43 12.67 -14.93
CA GLU A 502 2.04 12.36 -14.55
C GLU A 502 1.76 10.86 -14.64
N GLU A 503 2.20 10.21 -15.71
CA GLU A 503 2.09 8.76 -15.90
C GLU A 503 3.10 7.93 -15.08
N GLN A 504 4.04 8.60 -14.39
CA GLN A 504 5.06 7.98 -13.54
C GLN A 504 5.94 6.97 -14.31
N ILE A 505 6.46 7.38 -15.47
CA ILE A 505 7.30 6.55 -16.34
C ILE A 505 8.74 6.62 -15.82
N ASP A 506 9.20 5.55 -15.17
CA ASP A 506 10.59 5.36 -14.74
C ASP A 506 11.48 4.79 -15.85
N GLY A 507 12.76 4.59 -15.56
CA GLY A 507 13.78 4.16 -16.50
C GLY A 507 13.52 2.80 -17.15
N GLU A 508 13.00 1.84 -16.39
CA GLU A 508 12.64 0.51 -16.90
C GLU A 508 11.44 0.60 -17.84
N ALA A 509 10.38 1.31 -17.43
CA ALA A 509 9.22 1.56 -18.27
C ALA A 509 9.57 2.36 -19.53
N PHE A 510 10.41 3.38 -19.41
CA PHE A 510 10.86 4.24 -20.51
C PHE A 510 11.56 3.44 -21.61
N LEU A 511 12.48 2.55 -21.24
CA LEU A 511 13.18 1.70 -22.21
C LEU A 511 12.24 0.72 -22.92
N LEU A 512 11.12 0.33 -22.32
CA LEU A 512 10.15 -0.58 -22.94
C LEU A 512 9.24 0.10 -23.97
N LEU A 513 9.13 1.42 -23.96
CA LEU A 513 8.29 2.16 -24.91
C LEU A 513 8.75 2.00 -26.36
N ASN A 514 7.79 1.77 -27.25
CA ASN A 514 7.99 1.85 -28.70
C ASN A 514 7.38 3.13 -29.31
N GLN A 515 7.68 3.42 -30.57
CA GLN A 515 7.17 4.60 -31.28
C GLN A 515 5.65 4.72 -31.23
N ALA A 516 4.93 3.61 -31.40
CA ALA A 516 3.48 3.60 -31.40
C ALA A 516 2.92 3.84 -30.00
N ASP A 517 3.60 3.39 -28.94
CA ASP A 517 3.21 3.69 -27.54
C ASP A 517 3.28 5.19 -27.29
N ILE A 518 4.39 5.84 -27.68
CA ILE A 518 4.60 7.27 -27.45
C ILE A 518 3.59 8.10 -28.26
N VAL A 519 3.28 7.70 -29.50
CA VAL A 519 2.27 8.42 -30.32
C VAL A 519 0.83 8.18 -29.84
N LYS A 520 0.45 6.92 -29.56
CA LYS A 520 -0.94 6.51 -29.40
C LYS A 520 -1.40 6.42 -27.95
N ILE A 521 -0.51 6.12 -27.02
CA ILE A 521 -0.82 5.95 -25.59
C ILE A 521 -0.55 7.27 -24.86
N LEU A 522 0.65 7.83 -25.00
CA LEU A 522 1.01 9.12 -24.39
C LEU A 522 0.41 10.34 -25.14
N SER A 523 -0.30 10.10 -26.24
CA SER A 523 -0.92 11.13 -27.11
C SER A 523 0.08 12.19 -27.63
N ILE A 524 1.36 11.83 -27.75
CA ILE A 524 2.41 12.74 -28.19
C ILE A 524 2.43 12.79 -29.73
N LYS A 525 2.52 14.01 -30.30
CA LYS A 525 2.58 14.20 -31.75
C LYS A 525 3.77 13.41 -32.35
N LEU A 526 3.59 12.89 -33.58
CA LEU A 526 4.55 12.01 -34.25
C LEU A 526 6.00 12.55 -34.28
N GLY A 527 6.18 13.86 -34.46
CA GLY A 527 7.50 14.51 -34.48
C GLY A 527 8.28 14.36 -33.16
N PRO A 528 7.77 14.87 -32.02
CA PRO A 528 8.36 14.62 -30.70
C PRO A 528 8.46 13.12 -30.35
N ALA A 529 7.47 12.30 -30.72
CA ALA A 529 7.48 10.87 -30.41
C ALA A 529 8.61 10.10 -31.12
N LEU A 530 8.91 10.43 -32.39
CA LEU A 530 10.06 9.91 -33.13
C LEU A 530 11.38 10.20 -32.40
N LYS A 531 11.56 11.41 -31.86
CA LYS A 531 12.78 11.81 -31.15
C LYS A 531 12.98 11.01 -29.86
N ILE A 532 11.91 10.84 -29.08
CA ILE A 532 11.92 10.07 -27.84
C ILE A 532 12.20 8.58 -28.14
N TYR A 533 11.54 8.01 -29.15
CA TYR A 533 11.76 6.61 -29.53
C TYR A 533 13.18 6.35 -30.05
N ASN A 534 13.71 7.26 -30.88
CA ASN A 534 15.08 7.13 -31.38
C ASN A 534 16.10 7.17 -30.22
N ALA A 535 15.88 7.98 -29.18
CA ALA A 535 16.71 7.94 -27.97
C ALA A 535 16.62 6.59 -27.22
N ILE A 536 15.43 5.99 -27.11
CA ILE A 536 15.26 4.65 -26.51
C ILE A 536 16.02 3.58 -27.30
N LEU A 537 15.98 3.65 -28.63
CA LEU A 537 16.77 2.76 -29.49
C LEU A 537 18.26 2.96 -29.29
N MET A 538 18.73 4.21 -29.20
CA MET A 538 20.13 4.53 -28.93
C MET A 538 20.63 3.91 -27.62
N PHE A 539 19.89 4.07 -26.53
CA PHE A 539 20.23 3.49 -25.23
C PHE A 539 20.31 1.95 -25.27
N LYS A 540 19.43 1.32 -26.06
CA LYS A 540 19.43 -0.14 -26.30
C LYS A 540 20.57 -0.62 -27.23
N SER A 541 21.10 0.24 -28.08
CA SER A 541 22.19 -0.08 -29.02
C SER A 541 23.59 0.26 -28.52
N ALA A 542 23.71 0.99 -27.41
CA ALA A 542 24.99 1.25 -26.76
C ALA A 542 25.47 -0.05 -26.07
N GLU A 543 26.48 -0.70 -26.65
CA GLU A 543 27.07 -1.95 -26.15
C GLU A 543 27.69 -1.77 -24.75
N GLU A 544 27.78 -2.87 -23.98
CA GLU A 544 28.46 -2.90 -22.69
C GLU A 544 29.99 -3.07 -22.91
N ASP A 545 30.76 -1.99 -22.74
CA ASP A 545 32.23 -2.02 -22.54
C ASP A 545 32.63 -2.59 -21.16
#